data_AF-A0A9P9SN96-F1
#
_entry.id   AF-A0A9P9SN96-F1
#
_cell.length_a   1.000
_cell.length_b   1.000
_cell.length_c   1.000
_cell.angle_alpha   90.00
_cell.angle_beta   90.00
_cell.angle_gamma   90.00
#
_symmetry.space_group_name_H-M   'P 1'
#
loop_
_entity.id
_entity.type
_entity.pdbx_description
1 polymer ?
#
loop_
_entity_poly.entity_id
_entity_poly.type
_entity_poly.pdbx_seq_one_letter_code
_entity_poly.pdbx_strand_id
1 'polypeptide(L)'
;MAQRVLIWMPPPIDGDTQAISLIEKIVGLFCEENSISIERLGQVDNFDALREFKVEKLRPIEPVEWKSFFNFYDHTYFTRTWCIREVSASQNALVLYGQTEIDFNLVALAASWFSYESEKFDAIRHMSSDRGIAHAGFMRRKN
;
A
#
# COMPACT_ATOMS: atom_id res chain seq x y z
N MET A 1 -6.06 -14.40 -21.02
CA MET A 1 -5.69 -13.46 -19.94
C MET A 1 -4.18 -13.28 -19.95
N ALA A 2 -3.68 -12.13 -19.50
CA ALA A 2 -2.24 -11.89 -19.43
C ALA A 2 -1.59 -12.85 -18.43
N GLN A 3 -0.46 -13.45 -18.80
CA GLN A 3 0.29 -14.36 -17.94
C GLN A 3 1.10 -13.63 -16.87
N ARG A 4 1.50 -12.38 -17.18
CA ARG A 4 2.21 -11.47 -16.28
C ARG A 4 1.71 -10.06 -16.54
N VAL A 5 1.54 -9.28 -15.47
CA VAL A 5 1.15 -7.87 -15.53
C VAL A 5 2.27 -7.03 -14.96
N LEU A 6 2.63 -5.98 -15.67
CA LEU A 6 3.68 -5.05 -15.29
C LEU A 6 3.07 -3.66 -15.14
N ILE A 7 3.07 -3.12 -13.93
CA ILE A 7 2.63 -1.76 -13.64
C ILE A 7 3.86 -0.88 -13.61
N TRP A 8 4.05 -0.08 -14.65
CA TRP A 8 5.15 0.88 -14.68
C TRP A 8 4.74 2.16 -13.98
N MET A 9 5.39 2.46 -12.85
CA MET A 9 5.26 3.72 -12.14
C MET A 9 6.48 4.61 -12.42
N PRO A 10 6.28 5.94 -12.52
CA PRO A 10 7.39 6.87 -12.61
C PRO A 10 8.29 6.70 -11.39
N PRO A 11 9.60 6.96 -11.53
CA PRO A 11 10.51 6.90 -10.39
C PRO A 11 10.07 7.88 -9.28
N PRO A 12 10.45 7.58 -8.02
CA PRO A 12 10.21 8.51 -6.92
C PRO A 12 10.81 9.88 -7.22
N ILE A 13 10.09 10.93 -6.80
CA ILE A 13 10.64 12.29 -6.76
C ILE A 13 11.85 12.25 -5.84
N ASP A 14 12.99 12.74 -6.32
CA ASP A 14 14.30 12.73 -5.64
C ASP A 14 14.94 11.34 -5.43
N GLY A 15 14.42 10.27 -6.04
CA GLY A 15 15.01 8.93 -5.91
C GLY A 15 14.70 8.24 -4.57
N ASP A 16 13.76 8.76 -3.78
CA ASP A 16 13.42 8.22 -2.47
C ASP A 16 12.69 6.88 -2.55
N THR A 17 13.33 5.82 -2.06
CA THR A 17 12.77 4.46 -2.00
C THR A 17 12.05 4.15 -0.69
N GLN A 18 11.89 5.13 0.21
CA GLN A 18 11.26 4.92 1.52
C GLN A 18 9.83 4.37 1.47
N ALA A 19 9.09 4.64 0.40
CA ALA A 19 7.79 4.03 0.17
C ALA A 19 7.88 2.50 0.14
N ILE A 20 8.89 1.98 -0.57
CA ILE A 20 9.15 0.54 -0.71
C ILE A 20 9.55 -0.03 0.64
N SER A 21 10.50 0.62 1.33
CA SER A 21 10.96 0.18 2.66
C SER A 21 9.81 0.09 3.66
N LEU A 22 8.87 1.07 3.64
CA LEU A 22 7.71 1.04 4.52
C LEU A 22 6.71 -0.06 4.12
N ILE A 23 6.48 -0.28 2.82
CA ILE A 23 5.66 -1.41 2.32
C ILE A 23 6.24 -2.73 2.82
N GLU A 24 7.53 -2.96 2.64
CA GLU A 24 8.23 -4.18 3.09
C GLU A 24 8.14 -4.35 4.61
N LYS A 25 8.27 -3.26 5.38
CA LYS A 25 8.13 -3.28 6.83
C LYS A 25 6.72 -3.70 7.28
N ILE A 26 5.69 -3.13 6.66
CA ILE A 26 4.28 -3.50 6.93
C ILE A 26 4.05 -4.98 6.61
N VAL A 27 4.52 -5.42 5.45
CA VAL A 27 4.36 -6.82 5.00
C VAL A 27 5.10 -7.78 5.91
N GLY A 28 6.37 -7.50 6.23
CA GLY A 28 7.19 -8.34 7.09
C GLY A 28 6.55 -8.55 8.46
N LEU A 29 6.00 -7.48 9.04
CA LEU A 29 5.30 -7.56 10.32
C LEU A 29 4.00 -8.35 10.24
N PHE A 30 3.23 -8.23 9.16
CA PHE A 30 2.05 -9.08 8.94
C PHE A 30 2.43 -10.56 8.83
N CYS A 31 3.45 -10.86 8.02
CA CYS A 31 3.97 -12.21 7.81
C CYS A 31 4.44 -12.84 9.13
N GLU A 32 5.18 -12.09 9.94
CA GLU A 32 5.67 -12.53 11.25
C GLU A 32 4.51 -12.87 12.21
N GLU A 33 3.55 -11.97 12.37
CA GLU A 33 2.42 -12.14 13.29
C GLU A 33 1.50 -13.30 12.88
N ASN A 34 1.34 -13.53 11.57
CA ASN A 34 0.42 -14.54 11.06
C ASN A 34 1.13 -15.87 10.73
N SER A 35 2.45 -15.97 10.92
CA SER A 35 3.25 -17.12 10.49
C SER A 35 3.03 -17.48 9.01
N ILE A 36 2.91 -16.46 8.16
CA ILE A 36 2.70 -16.57 6.71
C ILE A 36 3.99 -16.14 6.01
N SER A 37 4.45 -16.90 5.01
CA SER A 37 5.58 -16.48 4.18
C SER A 37 5.14 -15.53 3.07
N ILE A 38 6.04 -14.67 2.60
CA ILE A 38 5.75 -13.67 1.55
C ILE A 38 5.23 -14.33 0.27
N GLU A 39 5.76 -15.51 -0.08
CA GLU A 39 5.39 -16.26 -1.29
C GLU A 39 3.94 -16.77 -1.24
N ARG A 40 3.36 -16.87 -0.04
CA ARG A 40 1.99 -17.33 0.17
C ARG A 40 0.98 -16.19 0.21
N LEU A 41 1.41 -14.93 0.13
CA LEU A 41 0.50 -13.77 0.17
C LEU A 41 -0.53 -13.79 -0.97
N GLY A 42 -0.15 -14.22 -2.17
CA GLY A 42 -1.07 -14.36 -3.30
C GLY A 42 -2.13 -15.47 -3.12
N GLN A 43 -2.02 -16.29 -2.07
CA GLN A 43 -3.00 -17.33 -1.70
C GLN A 43 -3.88 -16.89 -0.53
N VAL A 44 -3.68 -15.69 0.01
CA VAL A 44 -4.48 -15.15 1.11
C VAL A 44 -5.76 -14.56 0.52
N ASP A 45 -6.85 -15.32 0.60
CA ASP A 45 -8.16 -14.91 0.07
C ASP A 45 -8.78 -13.74 0.85
N ASN A 46 -8.34 -13.54 2.10
CA ASN A 46 -8.86 -12.47 2.94
C ASN A 46 -7.76 -11.81 3.78
N PHE A 47 -7.45 -10.57 3.44
CA PHE A 47 -6.57 -9.72 4.21
C PHE A 47 -7.20 -9.16 5.49
N ASP A 48 -8.45 -9.52 5.84
CA ASP A 48 -9.09 -9.14 7.11
C ASP A 48 -8.31 -9.59 8.36
N ALA A 49 -7.40 -10.57 8.25
CA ALA A 49 -6.46 -10.89 9.33
C ALA A 49 -5.51 -9.71 9.66
N LEU A 50 -5.35 -8.73 8.76
CA LEU A 50 -4.65 -7.47 9.03
C LEU A 50 -5.31 -6.65 10.13
N ARG A 51 -6.57 -6.94 10.49
CA ARG A 51 -7.35 -6.14 11.45
C ARG A 51 -6.77 -6.11 12.87
N GLU A 52 -5.97 -7.12 13.21
CA GLU A 52 -5.40 -7.32 14.55
C GLU A 52 -3.92 -6.92 14.66
N PHE A 53 -3.30 -6.42 13.57
CA PHE A 53 -1.90 -6.02 13.59
C PHE A 53 -1.66 -4.82 14.53
N LYS A 54 -0.64 -4.94 15.41
CA LYS A 54 -0.26 -3.90 16.36
C LYS A 54 0.59 -2.82 15.68
N VAL A 55 -0.05 -1.73 15.25
CA VAL A 55 0.59 -0.55 14.64
C VAL A 55 1.75 0.00 15.48
N GLU A 56 1.73 -0.22 16.80
CA GLU A 56 2.84 0.14 17.69
C GLU A 56 4.18 -0.48 17.27
N LYS A 57 4.17 -1.67 16.65
CA LYS A 57 5.38 -2.34 16.15
C LYS A 57 5.98 -1.67 14.92
N LEU A 58 5.20 -0.88 14.18
CA LEU A 58 5.71 -0.11 13.05
C LEU A 58 6.45 1.15 13.48
N ARG A 59 6.29 1.61 14.73
CA ARG A 59 6.78 2.92 15.18
C ARG A 59 8.26 2.95 15.59
N PRO A 60 8.93 4.11 15.46
CA PRO A 60 8.47 5.30 14.75
C PRO A 60 8.53 5.10 13.23
N ILE A 61 7.55 5.67 12.52
CA ILE A 61 7.60 5.90 11.07
C ILE A 61 7.86 7.40 10.92
N GLU A 62 8.95 7.76 10.24
CA GLU A 62 9.34 9.13 10.04
C GLU A 62 8.36 9.87 9.09
N PRO A 63 8.17 11.19 9.23
CA PRO A 63 7.27 11.95 8.35
C PRO A 63 7.60 11.81 6.86
N VAL A 64 8.88 11.62 6.53
CA VAL A 64 9.35 11.41 5.16
C VAL A 64 8.90 10.05 4.59
N GLU A 65 8.91 8.99 5.41
CA GLU A 65 8.43 7.66 5.00
C GLU A 65 6.94 7.70 4.69
N TRP A 66 6.16 8.40 5.53
CA TRP A 66 4.73 8.62 5.29
C TRP A 66 4.47 9.40 4.00
N LYS A 67 5.20 10.49 3.79
CA LYS A 67 5.06 11.30 2.58
C LYS A 67 5.33 10.46 1.34
N SER A 68 6.41 9.67 1.35
CA SER A 68 6.79 8.82 0.22
C SER A 68 5.79 7.69 -0.02
N PHE A 69 5.27 7.08 1.05
CA PHE A 69 4.19 6.10 0.98
C PHE A 69 2.91 6.69 0.35
N PHE A 70 2.49 7.88 0.77
CA PHE A 70 1.32 8.55 0.16
C PHE A 70 1.56 8.88 -1.31
N ASN A 71 2.73 9.42 -1.65
CA ASN A 71 3.07 9.71 -3.05
C ASN A 71 3.04 8.45 -3.93
N PHE A 72 3.44 7.30 -3.39
CA PHE A 72 3.36 6.03 -4.09
C PHE A 72 1.89 5.65 -4.39
N TYR A 73 1.00 5.67 -3.39
CA TYR A 73 -0.40 5.26 -3.57
C TYR A 73 -1.31 6.30 -4.22
N ASP A 74 -0.90 7.58 -4.27
CA ASP A 74 -1.64 8.64 -4.98
C ASP A 74 -1.59 8.45 -6.52
N HIS A 75 -0.75 7.52 -7.00
CA HIS A 75 -0.64 7.24 -8.42
C HIS A 75 -1.93 6.65 -9.01
N THR A 76 -2.37 7.23 -10.13
CA THR A 76 -3.63 6.86 -10.81
C THR A 76 -3.77 5.40 -11.25
N TYR A 77 -2.71 4.58 -11.18
CA TYR A 77 -2.80 3.15 -11.50
C TYR A 77 -3.59 2.39 -10.44
N PHE A 78 -3.53 2.82 -9.18
CA PHE A 78 -4.23 2.19 -8.07
C PHE A 78 -5.72 2.54 -8.02
N THR A 79 -6.17 3.53 -8.80
CA THR A 79 -7.58 3.98 -8.86
C THR A 79 -8.30 3.58 -10.15
N ARG A 80 -7.58 3.05 -11.15
CA ARG A 80 -8.16 2.65 -12.43
C ARG A 80 -8.69 1.21 -12.38
N THR A 81 -10.00 1.05 -12.56
CA THR A 81 -10.69 -0.24 -12.54
C THR A 81 -10.10 -1.26 -13.52
N TRP A 82 -9.63 -0.84 -14.69
CA TRP A 82 -9.01 -1.76 -15.65
C TRP A 82 -7.68 -2.33 -15.12
N CYS A 83 -6.83 -1.51 -14.51
CA CYS A 83 -5.58 -1.97 -13.88
C CYS A 83 -5.87 -2.99 -12.77
N ILE A 84 -6.86 -2.71 -11.92
CA ILE A 84 -7.27 -3.63 -10.85
C ILE A 84 -7.73 -4.98 -11.43
N ARG A 85 -8.56 -4.97 -12.49
CA ARG A 85 -9.05 -6.21 -13.12
C ARG A 85 -7.94 -7.05 -13.73
N GLU A 86 -7.01 -6.43 -14.47
CA GLU A 86 -5.89 -7.15 -15.09
C GLU A 86 -4.97 -7.76 -14.03
N VAL A 87 -4.72 -7.02 -12.94
CA VAL A 87 -3.90 -7.51 -11.83
C VAL A 87 -4.59 -8.66 -11.10
N SER A 88 -5.88 -8.54 -10.79
CA SER A 88 -6.65 -9.62 -10.15
C SER A 88 -6.77 -10.87 -11.03
N ALA A 89 -6.66 -10.71 -12.36
CA ALA A 89 -6.68 -11.83 -13.31
C ALA A 89 -5.28 -12.44 -13.56
N SER A 90 -4.22 -11.81 -13.06
CA SER A 90 -2.83 -12.25 -13.25
C SER A 90 -2.37 -13.12 -12.07
N GLN A 91 -1.58 -14.15 -12.36
CA GLN A 91 -0.87 -14.92 -11.33
C GLN A 91 0.49 -14.30 -10.97
N ASN A 92 0.95 -13.31 -11.74
CA ASN A 92 2.27 -12.71 -11.58
C ASN A 92 2.17 -11.22 -11.95
N ALA A 93 1.88 -10.39 -10.96
CA ALA A 93 1.79 -8.94 -11.13
C ALA A 93 2.97 -8.26 -10.41
N LEU A 94 3.63 -7.34 -11.10
CA LEU A 94 4.75 -6.58 -10.57
C LEU A 94 4.55 -5.09 -10.77
N VAL A 95 5.09 -4.32 -9.84
CA VAL A 95 5.23 -2.87 -9.95
C VAL A 95 6.70 -2.55 -10.24
N LEU A 96 6.96 -1.82 -11.32
CA LEU A 96 8.26 -1.17 -11.54
C LEU A 96 8.17 0.25 -11.01
N TYR A 97 8.89 0.55 -9.95
CA TYR A 97 8.99 1.90 -9.39
C TYR A 97 10.41 2.41 -9.60
N GLY A 98 10.60 3.19 -10.67
CA GLY A 98 11.95 3.57 -11.12
C GLY A 98 12.73 2.35 -11.63
N GLN A 99 13.78 1.94 -10.90
CA GLN A 99 14.60 0.75 -11.21
C GLN A 99 14.30 -0.44 -10.29
N THR A 100 13.35 -0.29 -9.37
CA THR A 100 13.02 -1.33 -8.39
C THR A 100 11.78 -2.10 -8.85
N GLU A 101 11.87 -3.43 -8.83
CA GLU A 101 10.73 -4.31 -9.03
C GLU A 101 10.13 -4.70 -7.66
N ILE A 102 8.81 -4.63 -7.55
CA ILE A 102 8.08 -4.95 -6.32
C ILE A 102 6.95 -5.92 -6.70
N ASP A 103 6.81 -7.02 -5.96
CA ASP A 103 5.67 -7.91 -6.13
C ASP A 103 4.38 -7.21 -5.68
N PHE A 104 3.36 -7.26 -6.55
CA PHE A 104 2.11 -6.55 -6.33
C PHE A 104 1.38 -7.01 -5.07
N ASN A 105 1.56 -8.26 -4.62
CA ASN A 105 0.96 -8.75 -3.38
C ASN A 105 1.42 -7.95 -2.16
N LEU A 106 2.68 -7.50 -2.13
CA LEU A 106 3.20 -6.65 -1.04
C LEU A 106 2.50 -5.29 -1.06
N VAL A 107 2.36 -4.72 -2.26
CA VAL A 107 1.67 -3.45 -2.49
C VAL A 107 0.19 -3.55 -2.09
N ALA A 108 -0.49 -4.62 -2.49
CA ALA A 108 -1.90 -4.84 -2.17
C ALA A 108 -2.11 -5.02 -0.66
N LEU A 109 -1.25 -5.78 0.00
CA LEU A 109 -1.31 -6.00 1.45
C LEU A 109 -1.10 -4.69 2.22
N ALA A 110 -0.08 -3.91 1.87
CA ALA A 110 0.20 -2.63 2.52
C ALA A 110 -0.94 -1.61 2.28
N ALA A 111 -1.53 -1.59 1.08
CA ALA A 111 -2.71 -0.76 0.80
C ALA A 111 -3.95 -1.19 1.60
N SER A 112 -4.17 -2.50 1.74
CA SER A 112 -5.27 -3.05 2.54
C SER A 112 -5.12 -2.70 4.01
N TRP A 113 -3.90 -2.84 4.56
CA TRP A 113 -3.57 -2.42 5.92
C TRP A 113 -3.83 -0.93 6.11
N PHE A 114 -3.31 -0.09 5.22
CA PHE A 114 -3.48 1.35 5.31
C PHE A 114 -4.94 1.76 5.22
N SER A 115 -5.73 1.11 4.36
CA SER A 115 -7.17 1.40 4.24
C SER A 115 -7.90 1.13 5.55
N TYR A 116 -7.65 -0.02 6.18
CA TYR A 116 -8.25 -0.37 7.46
C TYR A 116 -7.78 0.55 8.60
N GLU A 117 -6.48 0.79 8.69
CA GLU A 117 -5.95 1.71 9.67
C GLU A 117 -6.50 3.12 9.43
N SER A 118 -6.63 3.59 8.19
CA SER A 118 -7.18 4.91 7.87
C SER A 118 -8.60 5.12 8.41
N GLU A 119 -9.42 4.06 8.50
CA GLU A 119 -10.73 4.13 9.16
C GLU A 119 -10.61 4.36 10.67
N LYS A 120 -9.54 3.87 11.31
CA LYS A 120 -9.15 4.22 12.68
C LYS A 120 -8.47 5.59 12.76
N PHE A 121 -7.66 5.96 11.76
CA PHE A 121 -6.96 7.25 11.64
C PHE A 121 -7.85 8.38 11.11
N ASP A 122 -9.13 8.19 10.75
CA ASP A 122 -10.07 9.32 10.56
C ASP A 122 -10.16 10.16 11.85
N ALA A 123 -9.91 9.55 13.02
CA ALA A 123 -9.68 10.25 14.28
C ALA A 123 -8.39 11.12 14.29
N ILE A 124 -7.37 10.75 13.51
CA ILE A 124 -6.07 11.45 13.38
C ILE A 124 -6.07 12.44 12.22
N ARG A 125 -6.87 12.23 11.16
CA ARG A 125 -7.10 13.17 10.06
C ARG A 125 -7.70 14.49 10.56
N HIS A 126 -8.53 14.44 11.59
CA HIS A 126 -9.02 15.64 12.29
C HIS A 126 -7.93 16.40 13.06
N MET A 127 -6.81 15.75 13.43
CA MET A 127 -5.67 16.42 14.08
C MET A 127 -4.69 17.06 13.08
N SER A 128 -4.61 16.53 11.85
CA SER A 128 -3.77 17.09 10.77
C SER A 128 -4.40 18.32 10.11
N SER A 129 -5.72 18.51 10.27
CA SER A 129 -6.46 19.69 9.81
C SER A 129 -6.01 21.00 10.46
N ASP A 130 -5.43 20.96 11.66
CA ASP A 130 -4.95 22.16 12.36
C ASP A 130 -3.56 22.62 11.89
N ARG A 131 -2.90 21.85 11.01
CA ARG A 131 -1.67 22.27 10.33
C ARG A 131 -1.77 22.09 8.81
N GLY A 132 -2.74 22.78 8.22
CA GLY A 132 -2.56 23.46 6.92
C GLY A 132 -2.03 22.66 5.73
N ILE A 133 -2.34 21.38 5.59
CA ILE A 133 -2.16 20.67 4.30
C ILE A 133 -3.49 20.05 3.90
N ALA A 134 -4.29 20.86 3.21
CA ALA A 134 -5.42 20.37 2.45
C ALA A 134 -4.87 19.65 1.21
N HIS A 135 -4.94 18.31 1.19
CA HIS A 135 -4.97 17.57 -0.06
C HIS A 135 -6.29 16.83 -0.18
N ALA A 136 -7.08 17.32 -1.13
CA ALA A 136 -8.40 16.86 -1.48
C ALA A 136 -8.33 15.53 -2.23
N GLY A 137 -9.32 14.67 -1.97
CA GLY A 137 -9.83 13.74 -2.97
C GLY A 137 -9.28 12.31 -2.93
N PHE A 138 -9.61 11.55 -1.89
CA PHE A 138 -9.81 10.10 -2.08
C PHE A 138 -11.26 9.75 -1.72
N MET A 139 -11.94 9.13 -2.67
CA MET A 139 -13.39 9.04 -2.78
C MET A 139 -14.04 8.20 -1.66
N ARG A 140 -14.93 8.83 -0.89
CA ARG A 140 -16.14 8.17 -0.37
C ARG A 140 -17.28 8.46 -1.36
N ARG A 141 -17.56 7.54 -2.27
CA ARG A 141 -18.91 7.42 -2.84
C ARG A 141 -19.59 6.26 -2.14
N LYS A 142 -20.37 6.59 -1.10
CA LYS A 142 -21.44 5.72 -0.62
C LYS A 142 -22.52 5.71 -1.70
N ASN A 143 -22.93 4.53 -2.15
CA ASN A 143 -24.28 4.36 -2.68
C ASN A 143 -25.27 4.37 -1.51
#